data_AF-A0A6C0F773-F1
#
_entry.id   AF-A0A6C0F773-F1
#
_cell.length_a   1.000
_cell.length_b   1.000
_cell.length_c   1.000
_cell.angle_alpha   90.00
_cell.angle_beta   90.00
_cell.angle_gamma   90.00
#
_symmetry.space_group_name_H-M   'P 1'
#
loop_
_entity.id
_entity.type
_entity.pdbx_description
1 polymer ?
#
loop_
_entity_poly.entity_id
_entity_poly.type
_entity_poly.pdbx_seq_one_letter_code
_entity_poly.pdbx_strand_id
1 'polypeptide(L)'
;MNPKLTEPGTKYFLSETLKNCNIKKKSKNVLLLNVGLLIFFIIVLILYLTYKYKTKPNENDIEKKNIKKKNYILSKLQNIIQVSKNKNKEMITNLPKFESDYELLHEKFYNI
;
A
#
# COMPACT_ATOMS: atom_id res chain seq x y z
N MET A 1 -32.25 36.86 62.38
CA MET A 1 -30.99 36.10 62.50
C MET A 1 -31.35 34.64 62.29
N ASN A 2 -31.02 34.06 61.13
CA ASN A 2 -31.44 32.69 60.78
C ASN A 2 -30.36 31.69 61.20
N PRO A 3 -30.61 30.83 62.21
CA PRO A 3 -29.67 29.80 62.59
C PRO A 3 -29.49 28.83 61.42
N LYS A 4 -28.24 28.58 61.03
CA LYS A 4 -27.88 27.58 60.01
C LYS A 4 -27.39 26.33 60.73
N LEU A 5 -27.93 25.17 60.37
CA LEU A 5 -27.55 23.87 60.96
C LEU A 5 -26.13 23.41 60.56
N THR A 6 -25.41 24.17 59.76
CA THR A 6 -24.07 23.82 59.28
C THR A 6 -23.07 24.90 59.65
N GLU A 7 -21.97 24.49 60.28
CA GLU A 7 -20.86 25.38 60.53
C GLU A 7 -20.22 25.84 59.21
N PRO A 8 -19.91 27.15 59.07
CA PRO A 8 -19.33 27.70 57.86
C PRO A 8 -17.98 27.05 57.49
N GLY A 9 -17.18 26.62 58.48
CA GLY A 9 -15.92 25.92 58.26
C GLY A 9 -16.10 24.53 57.62
N THR A 10 -17.04 23.74 58.12
CA THR A 10 -17.36 22.41 57.58
C THR A 10 -17.94 22.51 56.16
N LYS A 11 -18.79 23.51 55.91
CA LYS A 11 -19.30 23.78 54.56
C LYS A 11 -18.18 24.12 53.58
N TYR A 12 -17.25 24.98 53.98
CA TYR A 12 -16.09 25.36 53.17
C TYR A 12 -15.20 24.15 52.86
N PHE A 13 -14.84 23.38 53.88
CA PHE A 13 -13.99 22.19 53.72
C PHE A 13 -14.58 21.17 52.75
N LEU A 14 -15.88 20.87 52.88
CA LEU A 14 -16.57 19.95 51.97
C LEU A 14 -16.60 20.49 50.53
N SER A 15 -16.89 21.78 50.35
CA SER A 15 -16.92 22.40 49.02
C SER A 15 -15.55 22.38 48.33
N GLU A 16 -14.48 22.71 49.04
CA GLU A 16 -13.12 22.68 48.48
C GLU A 16 -12.63 21.25 48.23
N THR A 17 -12.99 20.30 49.09
CA THR A 17 -12.69 18.87 48.87
C THR A 17 -13.35 18.37 47.58
N LEU A 18 -14.64 18.66 47.37
CA LEU A 18 -15.37 18.29 46.15
C LEU A 18 -14.77 18.94 44.90
N LYS A 19 -14.37 20.21 45.00
CA LYS A 19 -13.69 20.94 43.92
C LYS A 19 -12.36 20.27 43.56
N ASN A 20 -11.54 19.93 44.56
CA ASN A 20 -10.28 19.22 44.35
C ASN A 20 -10.49 17.83 43.76
N CYS A 21 -11.51 17.09 44.20
CA CYS A 21 -11.86 15.80 43.61
C CYS A 21 -12.22 15.93 42.12
N ASN A 22 -12.99 16.95 41.75
CA ASN A 22 -13.32 17.20 40.35
C ASN A 22 -12.09 17.57 39.51
N ILE A 23 -11.20 18.43 40.02
CA ILE A 23 -9.94 18.78 39.36
C ILE A 23 -9.07 17.54 39.14
N LYS A 24 -8.91 16.70 40.16
CA LYS A 24 -8.15 15.44 40.05
C LYS A 24 -8.77 14.49 39.03
N LYS A 25 -10.11 14.35 39.01
CA LYS A 25 -10.82 13.54 38.01
C LYS A 25 -10.58 14.07 36.59
N LYS A 26 -10.71 15.38 36.38
CA LYS A 26 -10.46 16.02 35.09
C LYS A 26 -9.02 15.79 34.62
N SER A 27 -8.04 15.98 35.51
CA SER A 27 -6.63 15.75 35.18
C SER A 27 -6.34 14.30 34.80
N LYS A 28 -6.92 13.32 35.52
CA LYS A 28 -6.79 11.89 35.18
C LYS A 28 -7.39 11.59 33.81
N ASN A 29 -8.57 12.14 33.50
CA ASN A 29 -9.22 11.94 32.21
C ASN A 29 -8.40 12.54 31.06
N VAL A 30 -7.85 13.75 31.24
CA VAL A 30 -6.97 14.38 30.24
C VAL A 30 -5.71 13.54 30.01
N LEU A 31 -5.09 13.03 31.08
CA LEU A 31 -3.91 12.17 30.96
C LEU A 31 -4.26 10.87 30.21
N LEU A 32 -5.36 10.20 30.56
CA LEU A 32 -5.80 8.98 29.90
C LEU A 32 -6.09 9.21 28.40
N LEU A 33 -6.73 10.33 28.06
CA LEU A 33 -6.97 10.69 26.66
C LEU A 33 -5.68 10.95 25.90
N ASN A 34 -4.73 11.70 26.48
CA ASN A 34 -3.45 11.98 25.84
C ASN A 34 -2.64 10.69 25.61
N VAL A 35 -2.61 9.78 26.60
CA VAL A 35 -1.96 8.47 26.48
C VAL A 35 -2.66 7.62 25.42
N GLY A 36 -3.99 7.60 25.39
CA GLY A 36 -4.78 6.89 24.37
C GLY A 36 -4.49 7.41 22.95
N LEU A 37 -4.41 8.74 22.77
CA LEU A 37 -4.06 9.37 21.50
C LEU A 37 -2.63 9.03 21.06
N LEU A 38 -1.67 9.02 21.99
CA LEU A 38 -0.29 8.63 21.70
C LEU A 38 -0.21 7.17 21.23
N ILE A 39 -0.88 6.25 21.94
CA ILE A 39 -0.94 4.84 21.57
C ILE A 39 -1.58 4.67 20.19
N PHE A 40 -2.69 5.36 19.93
CA PHE A 40 -3.34 5.35 18.62
C PHE A 40 -2.40 5.82 17.50
N PHE A 41 -1.65 6.91 17.73
CA PHE A 41 -0.67 7.41 16.77
C PHE A 41 0.45 6.39 16.48
N ILE A 42 0.97 5.72 17.52
CA ILE A 42 1.97 4.66 17.36
C ILE A 42 1.41 3.49 16.53
N ILE A 43 0.18 3.08 16.79
CA ILE A 43 -0.48 2.01 16.02
C ILE A 43 -0.58 2.39 14.54
N VAL A 44 -1.04 3.61 14.25
CA VAL A 44 -1.13 4.12 12.86
C VAL A 44 0.25 4.13 12.19
N LEU A 45 1.29 4.58 12.90
CA LEU A 45 2.67 4.54 12.39
C LEU A 45 3.15 3.12 12.11
N ILE A 46 2.93 2.19 13.02
CA ILE A 46 3.34 0.78 12.84
C ILE A 46 2.63 0.18 11.64
N LEU A 47 1.32 0.41 11.50
CA LEU A 47 0.54 -0.04 10.35
C LEU A 47 1.08 0.56 9.04
N TYR A 48 1.33 1.86 9.02
CA TYR A 48 1.87 2.56 7.85
C TYR A 48 3.26 2.04 7.47
N LEU A 49 4.16 1.88 8.44
CA LEU A 49 5.51 1.32 8.23
C LEU A 49 5.45 -0.12 7.73
N THR A 50 4.58 -0.96 8.32
CA THR A 50 4.44 -2.37 7.93
C THR A 50 3.87 -2.50 6.52
N TYR A 51 2.88 -1.68 6.19
CA TYR A 51 2.34 -1.59 4.83
C TYR A 51 3.46 -1.19 3.86
N LYS A 52 4.16 -0.09 4.13
CA LYS A 52 5.29 0.38 3.30
C LYS A 52 6.41 -0.65 3.17
N TYR A 53 6.73 -1.37 4.25
CA TYR A 53 7.75 -2.41 4.25
C TYR A 53 7.36 -3.60 3.36
N LYS A 54 6.09 -4.03 3.39
CA LYS A 54 5.57 -5.08 2.50
C LYS A 54 5.44 -4.62 1.05
N THR A 55 5.11 -3.35 0.82
CA THR A 55 5.00 -2.78 -0.54
C THR A 55 6.38 -2.54 -1.17
N LYS A 56 7.44 -2.35 -0.38
CA LYS A 56 8.81 -2.26 -0.90
C LYS A 56 9.25 -3.67 -1.30
N PRO A 57 9.37 -3.99 -2.60
CA PRO A 57 9.89 -5.29 -3.01
C PRO A 57 11.31 -5.45 -2.48
N ASN A 58 11.62 -6.63 -1.94
CA ASN A 58 12.97 -6.98 -1.53
C ASN A 58 13.91 -6.85 -2.75
N GLU A 59 15.17 -6.42 -2.56
CA GLU A 59 16.12 -6.24 -3.68
C GLU A 59 16.25 -7.53 -4.52
N ASN A 60 16.21 -8.68 -3.84
CA ASN A 60 16.19 -10.00 -4.46
C ASN A 60 14.95 -10.23 -5.35
N ASP A 61 13.78 -9.70 -4.98
CA ASP A 61 12.56 -9.84 -5.77
C ASP A 61 12.56 -8.91 -6.98
N ILE A 62 13.17 -7.73 -6.87
CA ILE A 62 13.40 -6.81 -7.98
C ILE A 62 14.33 -7.46 -9.01
N GLU A 63 15.42 -8.05 -8.55
CA GLU A 63 16.37 -8.75 -9.43
C GLU A 63 15.72 -9.93 -10.14
N LYS A 64 15.00 -10.79 -9.41
CA LYS A 64 14.22 -11.90 -10.01
C LYS A 64 13.22 -11.40 -11.05
N LYS A 65 12.52 -10.28 -10.78
CA LYS A 65 11.59 -9.67 -11.73
C LYS A 65 12.32 -9.17 -12.98
N ASN A 66 13.50 -8.58 -12.84
CA ASN A 66 14.31 -8.11 -13.95
C ASN A 66 14.85 -9.27 -14.80
N ILE A 67 15.34 -10.33 -14.16
CA ILE A 67 15.78 -11.56 -14.85
C ILE A 67 14.61 -12.17 -15.62
N LYS A 68 13.42 -12.30 -15.01
CA LYS A 68 12.23 -12.80 -15.69
C LYS A 68 11.85 -11.97 -16.92
N LYS A 69 11.91 -10.63 -16.82
CA LYS A 69 11.66 -9.73 -17.95
C LYS A 69 12.68 -9.93 -19.07
N LYS A 70 13.97 -9.99 -18.75
CA LYS A 70 15.05 -10.23 -19.73
C LYS A 70 14.85 -11.58 -20.43
N ASN A 71 14.59 -12.64 -19.67
CA ASN A 71 14.37 -13.98 -20.21
C ASN A 71 13.13 -14.04 -21.10
N TYR A 72 12.04 -13.34 -20.74
CA TYR A 72 10.84 -13.25 -21.57
C TYR A 72 11.10 -12.57 -22.91
N ILE A 73 11.86 -11.46 -22.91
CA ILE A 73 12.23 -10.78 -24.15
C ILE A 73 13.12 -11.69 -25.01
N LEU A 74 14.12 -12.33 -24.39
CA LEU A 74 15.04 -13.23 -25.08
C LEU A 74 14.33 -14.43 -25.71
N SER A 75 13.41 -15.08 -24.99
CA SER A 75 12.66 -16.22 -25.52
C SER A 75 11.76 -15.82 -26.67
N LYS A 76 11.15 -14.63 -26.62
CA LYS A 76 10.34 -14.10 -27.72
C LYS A 76 11.19 -13.79 -28.95
N LEU A 77 12.37 -13.20 -28.78
CA LEU A 77 13.31 -12.97 -29.89
C LEU A 77 13.78 -14.28 -30.52
N GLN A 78 14.15 -15.27 -29.70
CA GLN A 78 14.54 -16.59 -30.19
C GLN A 78 13.42 -17.25 -31.00
N ASN A 79 12.18 -17.17 -30.52
CA ASN A 79 11.03 -17.69 -31.25
C ASN A 79 10.86 -17.02 -32.62
N ILE A 80 10.96 -15.69 -32.69
CA ILE A 80 10.89 -14.94 -33.96
C ILE A 80 11.99 -15.37 -34.93
N ILE A 81 13.24 -15.47 -34.45
CA ILE A 81 14.39 -15.90 -35.26
C ILE A 81 14.21 -17.35 -35.73
N GLN A 82 13.65 -18.22 -34.90
CA GLN A 82 13.41 -19.60 -35.27
C GLN A 82 12.30 -19.73 -36.32
N VAL A 83 11.21 -18.97 -36.18
CA VAL A 83 10.14 -18.89 -37.18
C VAL A 83 10.69 -18.34 -38.50
N SER A 84 11.50 -17.27 -38.48
CA SER A 84 12.10 -16.74 -39.70
C SER A 84 13.07 -17.73 -40.34
N LYS A 85 13.88 -18.44 -39.56
CA LYS A 85 14.78 -19.48 -40.07
C LYS A 85 14.01 -20.64 -40.70
N ASN A 86 12.91 -21.07 -40.10
CA ASN A 86 12.08 -22.15 -40.65
C ASN A 86 11.39 -21.71 -41.95
N LYS A 87 10.82 -20.49 -42.02
CA LYS A 87 10.30 -19.92 -43.27
C LYS A 87 11.37 -19.88 -44.37
N ASN A 88 12.59 -19.47 -44.05
CA ASN A 88 13.70 -19.44 -45.01
C ASN A 88 14.14 -20.84 -45.48
N LYS A 89 14.04 -21.88 -44.64
CA LYS A 89 14.37 -23.27 -45.05
C LYS A 89 13.38 -23.82 -46.08
N GLU A 90 12.13 -23.40 -46.03
CA GLU A 90 11.10 -23.80 -47.01
C GLU A 90 11.25 -23.04 -48.34
N MET A 91 11.98 -21.92 -48.36
CA MET A 91 12.21 -21.11 -49.56
C MET A 91 13.49 -21.57 -50.28
N ILE A 92 13.39 -21.80 -51.61
CA ILE A 92 14.53 -22.21 -52.46
C ILE A 92 15.45 -21.01 -52.80
N THR A 93 14.99 -19.78 -52.58
CA THR A 93 15.72 -18.55 -52.90
C THR A 93 15.89 -17.66 -51.67
N ASN A 94 16.99 -16.90 -51.58
CA ASN A 94 17.27 -15.96 -50.48
C ASN A 94 16.49 -14.63 -50.57
N LEU A 95 15.41 -14.58 -51.36
CA LEU A 95 14.61 -13.36 -51.48
C LEU A 95 13.56 -13.28 -50.35
N PRO A 96 13.36 -12.10 -49.74
CA PRO A 96 12.27 -11.92 -48.79
C PRO A 96 10.94 -12.15 -49.50
N LYS A 97 10.02 -12.89 -48.86
CA LYS A 97 8.65 -13.00 -49.36
C LYS A 97 8.03 -11.61 -49.34
N PHE A 98 7.50 -11.15 -50.48
CA PHE A 98 6.72 -9.93 -50.53
C PHE A 98 5.42 -10.19 -49.77
N GLU A 99 5.31 -9.62 -48.57
CA GLU A 99 4.09 -9.60 -47.77
C GLU A 99 3.50 -8.20 -47.93
N SER A 100 2.34 -8.08 -48.57
CA SER A 100 1.68 -6.79 -48.67
C SER A 100 0.82 -6.53 -47.43
N ASP A 101 0.74 -5.27 -47.03
CA ASP A 101 -0.12 -4.86 -45.92
C ASP A 101 -1.62 -5.12 -46.20
N TYR A 102 -2.04 -5.13 -47.48
CA TYR A 102 -3.43 -5.42 -47.86
C TYR A 102 -3.78 -6.91 -47.61
N GLU A 103 -2.84 -7.81 -47.85
CA GLU A 103 -3.05 -9.26 -47.79
C GLU A 103 -3.09 -9.74 -46.34
N LEU A 104 -2.20 -9.22 -45.48
CA LEU A 104 -2.17 -9.46 -44.03
C LEU A 104 -3.46 -8.99 -43.32
N LEU A 105 -4.03 -7.87 -43.76
CA LEU A 105 -5.27 -7.35 -43.21
C LEU A 105 -6.46 -8.24 -43.61
N HIS A 106 -6.51 -8.70 -44.85
CA HIS A 106 -7.59 -9.56 -45.33
C HIS A 106 -7.59 -10.93 -44.63
N GLU A 107 -6.43 -11.54 -44.45
CA GLU A 107 -6.30 -12.86 -43.81
C GLU A 107 -6.70 -12.83 -42.32
N LYS A 108 -6.40 -11.73 -41.62
CA LYS A 108 -6.65 -11.60 -40.18
C LYS A 108 -8.10 -11.26 -39.83
N PHE A 109 -8.80 -10.54 -40.70
CA PHE A 109 -10.12 -9.98 -40.41
C PHE A 109 -11.26 -10.55 -41.26
N TYR A 110 -10.96 -11.23 -42.37
CA TYR A 110 -11.98 -11.67 -43.33
C TYR A 110 -11.91 -13.16 -43.73
N ASN A 111 -10.97 -13.95 -43.18
CA ASN A 111 -11.02 -15.42 -43.35
C ASN A 111 -12.08 -16.04 -42.41
N ILE A 112 -13.15 -16.56 -43.01
CA ILE A 112 -14.07 -17.58 -42.46
C ILE A 112 -13.73 -18.91 -43.12
#